data_AF-A0ABC8U3C6-F1
#
_entry.id   AF-A0ABC8U3C6-F1
#
_cell.length_a   1.000
_cell.length_b   1.000
_cell.length_c   1.000
_cell.angle_alpha   90.00
_cell.angle_beta   90.00
_cell.angle_gamma   90.00
#
_symmetry.space_group_name_H-M   'P 1'
#
loop_
_entity.id
_entity.type
_entity.pdbx_description
1 polymer ?
#
loop_
_entity_poly.entity_id
_entity_poly.type
_entity_poly.pdbx_seq_one_letter_code
_entity_poly.pdbx_strand_id
1 'polypeptide(L)' 'MSSLRNAVSRRDHKERAQPHSRRKFGLLEKHKDYVVRAQSYHKKEEYLRTHPATYRCTKKTLTPHN' A
#
# COMPACT_ATOMS: atom_id res chain seq x y z
N MET A 1 -2.55 -18.93 30.14
CA MET A 1 -2.50 -17.53 29.66
C MET A 1 -1.62 -16.73 30.60
N SER A 2 -0.62 -16.01 30.10
CA SER A 2 0.32 -15.27 30.97
C SER A 2 -0.27 -13.92 31.40
N SER A 3 -0.73 -13.82 32.65
CA SER A 3 -1.41 -12.66 33.25
C SER A 3 -0.51 -11.43 33.45
N LEU A 4 0.81 -11.60 33.52
CA LEU A 4 1.76 -10.51 33.76
C LEU A 4 2.32 -9.86 32.47
N ARG A 5 1.96 -10.37 31.28
CA ARG A 5 2.51 -9.87 30.01
C ARG A 5 2.13 -8.44 29.65
N ASN A 6 1.07 -7.90 30.26
CA ASN A 6 0.56 -6.55 30.02
C ASN A 6 0.89 -5.57 31.17
N ALA A 7 1.42 -6.06 32.30
CA ALA A 7 1.73 -5.24 33.48
C ALA A 7 3.08 -4.51 33.38
N VAL A 8 3.96 -4.96 32.49
CA VAL A 8 5.27 -4.35 32.25
C VAL A 8 5.27 -3.73 30.86
N SER A 9 5.55 -2.43 30.76
CA SER A 9 5.67 -1.75 29.46
C SER A 9 6.88 -2.34 28.70
N ARG A 10 6.64 -2.69 27.42
CA ARG A 10 7.71 -3.14 26.53
C ARG A 10 8.34 -1.94 25.84
N ARG A 11 9.57 -2.10 25.37
CA ARG A 11 10.24 -1.08 24.57
C ARG A 11 9.53 -0.94 23.24
N ASP A 12 9.24 0.31 22.86
CA ASP A 12 8.72 0.60 21.52
C ASP A 12 9.83 0.48 20.48
N HIS A 13 9.58 -0.33 19.45
CA HIS A 13 10.49 -0.47 18.32
C HIS A 13 10.15 0.57 17.26
N LYS A 14 11.01 1.59 17.12
CA LYS A 14 10.87 2.62 16.08
C LYS A 14 11.22 2.06 14.70
N GLU A 15 10.50 2.53 13.69
CA GLU A 15 10.72 2.18 12.29
C GLU A 15 12.01 2.81 11.75
N ARG A 16 12.70 2.10 10.85
CA ARG A 16 13.92 2.62 10.19
C ARG A 16 13.59 3.56 9.03
N ALA A 17 14.35 4.65 8.92
CA ALA A 17 14.32 5.56 7.78
C ALA A 17 14.99 4.98 6.52
N GLN A 18 14.75 5.60 5.36
CA GLN A 18 15.43 5.27 4.10
C GLN A 18 16.92 5.64 4.17
N PRO A 19 17.86 4.80 3.71
CA PRO A 19 19.28 5.14 3.66
C PRO A 19 19.54 6.38 2.80
N HIS A 20 20.52 7.18 3.21
CA HIS A 20 20.80 8.47 2.56
C HIS A 20 21.13 8.33 1.07
N SER A 21 21.88 7.29 0.70
CA SER A 21 22.25 6.98 -0.69
C SER A 21 21.05 6.70 -1.61
N ARG A 22 19.90 6.31 -1.04
CA ARG A 22 18.68 5.95 -1.78
C ARG A 22 17.56 6.97 -1.66
N ARG A 23 17.83 8.16 -1.14
CA ARG A 23 16.83 9.25 -1.00
C ARG A 23 16.18 9.64 -2.33
N LYS A 24 16.87 9.45 -3.45
CA LYS A 24 16.32 9.74 -4.79
C LYS A 24 15.05 8.96 -5.14
N PHE A 25 14.82 7.81 -4.50
CA PHE A 25 13.66 6.95 -4.74
C PHE A 25 12.46 7.30 -3.86
N GLY A 26 12.56 8.35 -3.04
CA GLY A 26 11.51 8.75 -2.12
C GLY A 26 11.46 7.90 -0.84
N LEU A 27 10.27 7.79 -0.27
CA LEU A 27 10.02 7.08 0.99
C LEU A 27 10.18 5.56 0.83
N LEU A 28 10.71 4.91 1.88
CA LEU A 28 10.85 3.46 1.91
C LEU A 28 9.51 2.81 2.28
N GLU A 29 8.85 2.19 1.30
CA GLU A 29 7.61 1.41 1.52
C GLU A 29 7.83 0.35 2.60
N LYS A 30 6.94 0.30 3.59
CA LYS A 30 6.91 -0.72 4.64
C LYS A 30 5.77 -1.69 4.40
N HIS A 31 5.74 -2.78 5.18
CA HIS A 31 4.71 -3.80 5.03
C HIS A 31 3.29 -3.24 5.18
N LYS A 32 3.09 -2.24 6.05
CA LYS A 32 1.79 -1.55 6.20
C LYS A 32 1.34 -0.91 4.89
N ASP A 33 2.23 -0.21 4.21
CA ASP A 33 1.96 0.46 2.94
C ASP A 33 1.72 -0.57 1.82
N TYR A 34 2.50 -1.66 1.81
CA TYR A 34 2.33 -2.79 0.90
C TYR A 34 0.92 -3.39 1.00
N VAL A 35 0.42 -3.64 2.21
CA VAL A 35 -0.92 -4.24 2.41
C VAL A 35 -2.01 -3.33 1.84
N VAL A 36 -1.94 -2.03 2.09
CA VAL A 36 -2.91 -1.06 1.54
C VAL A 36 -2.83 -1.04 0.01
N ARG A 37 -1.62 -1.03 -0.54
CA ARG A 37 -1.39 -1.05 -2.00
C ARG A 37 -1.96 -2.33 -2.62
N ALA A 38 -1.66 -3.49 -2.05
CA ALA A 38 -2.15 -4.79 -2.52
C ALA A 38 -3.68 -4.88 -2.47
N GLN A 39 -4.30 -4.43 -1.38
CA GLN A 39 -5.77 -4.39 -1.27
C GLN A 39 -6.39 -3.48 -2.34
N SER A 40 -5.80 -2.30 -2.58
CA SER A 40 -6.29 -1.40 -3.62
C SER A 40 -6.17 -1.98 -5.03
N TYR A 41 -5.11 -2.76 -5.28
CA TYR A 41 -4.88 -3.44 -6.54
C TYR A 41 -5.91 -4.55 -6.76
N HIS A 42 -6.11 -5.44 -5.79
CA HIS A 42 -7.09 -6.53 -5.90
C HIS A 42 -8.53 -6.01 -6.08
N LYS A 43 -8.91 -4.92 -5.38
CA LYS A 43 -10.22 -4.28 -5.59
C LYS A 43 -10.42 -3.81 -7.04
N LYS A 44 -9.38 -3.24 -7.65
CA LYS A 44 -9.42 -2.80 -9.06
C LYS A 44 -9.51 -4.00 -10.00
N GLU A 45 -8.74 -5.05 -9.76
CA GLU A 45 -8.79 -6.28 -10.57
C GLU A 45 -10.15 -6.98 -10.49
N GLU A 46 -10.73 -7.09 -9.30
CA GLU A 46 -12.05 -7.69 -9.11
C GLU A 46 -13.14 -6.92 -9.86
N TYR A 47 -13.11 -5.59 -9.77
CA TYR A 47 -14.06 -4.74 -10.47
C TYR A 47 -13.87 -4.80 -12.00
N LEU A 48 -12.62 -4.86 -12.49
CA LEU A 48 -12.31 -5.09 -13.91
C LEU A 48 -12.83 -6.44 -14.41
N ARG A 49 -12.64 -7.50 -13.61
CA ARG A 49 -13.08 -8.86 -13.95
C ARG A 49 -14.61 -8.96 -14.04
N THR A 50 -15.32 -8.28 -13.15
CA THR A 50 -16.79 -8.30 -13.10
C THR A 50 -17.43 -7.38 -14.14
N HIS A 51 -16.78 -6.28 -14.53
CA HIS A 51 -17.34 -5.27 -15.43
C HIS A 51 -16.43 -4.96 -16.63
N PRO A 52 -16.21 -5.94 -17.54
CA PRO A 52 -15.29 -5.76 -18.67
C PRO A 52 -15.76 -4.72 -19.70
N ALA A 53 -17.06 -4.47 -19.81
CA ALA A 53 -17.64 -3.57 -20.82
C ALA A 53 -17.56 -2.08 -20.44
N THR A 54 -17.66 -1.73 -19.15
CA THR A 54 -17.65 -0.32 -18.68
C THR A 54 -16.24 0.30 -18.74
N TYR A 55 -15.20 -0.52 -18.64
CA TYR A 55 -13.80 -0.09 -18.69
C TYR A 55 -13.25 0.25 -20.08
N ARG A 56 -13.93 -0.18 -21.16
CA ARG A 56 -13.51 0.18 -22.53
C ARG A 56 -13.81 1.65 -22.85
N CYS A 57 -14.82 2.26 -22.20
CA CYS A 57 -15.20 3.65 -22.41
C CYS A 57 -14.33 4.64 -21.61
N THR A 58 -13.96 4.31 -20.37
CA THR A 58 -13.24 5.23 -19.46
C THR A 58 -11.74 5.34 -19.73
N LYS A 59 -11.11 4.35 -20.38
CA LYS A 59 -9.70 4.47 -20.80
C LYS A 59 -9.48 5.44 -21.97
N LYS A 60 -10.51 5.77 -22.75
CA LYS A 60 -10.40 6.73 -23.88
C LYS A 60 -10.38 8.20 -23.45
N THR A 61 -10.76 8.52 -22.22
CA THR A 61 -10.87 9.92 -21.74
C THR A 61 -9.78 10.32 -20.75
N LEU A 62 -8.87 9.41 -20.38
CA LEU A 62 -7.83 9.63 -19.36
C LEU A 62 -6.41 9.71 -19.91
N THR A 63 -6.22 9.77 -21.23
CA THR A 63 -4.94 10.17 -21.81
C THR A 63 -4.94 11.70 -21.97
N PRO A 64 -4.19 12.47 -21.15
CA PRO A 64 -3.95 13.86 -21.48
C PRO A 64 -3.15 13.85 -22.79
N HIS A 65 -3.71 14.50 -23.81
CA HIS A 65 -2.97 14.86 -25.02
C HIS A 65 -1.79 15.72 -24.58
N ASN A 66 -0.58 15.21 -24.79
CA ASN A 66 0.60 16.03 -25.03
C ASN A 66 1.10 15.63 -26.40
#